data_AF-A0A134B556-F1
#
_entry.id   AF-A0A134B556-F1
#
_cell.length_a   1.000
_cell.length_b   1.000
_cell.length_c   1.000
_cell.angle_alpha   90.00
_cell.angle_beta   90.00
_cell.angle_gamma   90.00
#
_symmetry.space_group_name_H-M   'P 1'
#
loop_
_entity.id
_entity.type
_entity.pdbx_description
1 polymer ?
#
loop_
_entity_poly.entity_id
_entity_poly.type
_entity_poly.pdbx_seq_one_letter_code
_entity_poly.pdbx_strand_id
1 'polypeptide(L)' 'MNEQSKALEALMTPLQLKRKKRNEKIVADYKMLRKEAGKAFKEWSAYGSLGRKHGISRQGVQFILRKEGVIE' A
#
# COMPACT_ATOMS: atom_id res chain seq x y z
N MET A 1 -16.92 -5.56 5.19
CA MET A 1 -16.74 -4.20 4.65
C MET A 1 -17.97 -3.39 5.08
N ASN A 2 -17.81 -2.38 5.93
CA ASN A 2 -18.91 -1.64 6.56
C ASN A 2 -19.61 -0.72 5.52
N GLU A 3 -20.93 -0.52 5.66
CA GLU A 3 -21.75 0.40 4.85
C GLU A 3 -21.17 1.83 4.79
N GLN A 4 -20.55 2.31 5.87
CA GLN A 4 -19.88 3.62 5.90
C GLN A 4 -18.71 3.71 4.90
N SER A 5 -17.97 2.63 4.69
CA SER A 5 -16.85 2.61 3.73
C SER A 5 -17.33 2.68 2.28
N LYS A 6 -18.50 2.09 1.97
CA LYS A 6 -19.13 2.18 0.65
C LYS A 6 -19.64 3.59 0.35
N ALA A 7 -20.26 4.25 1.34
CA ALA A 7 -20.72 5.63 1.19
C ALA A 7 -19.56 6.60 0.95
N LEU A 8 -18.43 6.42 1.64
CA LEU A 8 -17.25 7.25 1.47
C LEU A 8 -16.59 7.06 0.10
N GLU A 9 -16.57 5.83 -0.43
CA GLU A 9 -16.06 5.56 -1.79
C GLU A 9 -16.95 6.15 -2.88
N ALA A 10 -18.26 6.23 -2.67
CA ALA A 10 -19.19 6.86 -3.60
C ALA A 10 -18.95 8.39 -3.73
N LEU A 11 -18.39 9.01 -2.68
CA LEU A 11 -18.02 10.43 -2.66
C LEU A 11 -16.63 10.71 -3.26
N MET A 12 -15.83 9.67 -3.54
CA MET A 12 -14.48 9.85 -4.08
C MET A 12 -14.50 10.16 -5.57
N THR A 13 -13.61 11.05 -6.00
CA THR A 13 -13.34 11.21 -7.43
C THR A 13 -12.72 9.92 -7.99
N PRO A 14 -12.83 9.65 -9.31
CA PRO A 14 -12.20 8.49 -9.93
C PRO A 14 -10.70 8.38 -9.63
N LEU A 15 -10.01 9.53 -9.54
CA LEU A 15 -8.60 9.59 -9.20
C LEU A 15 -8.33 9.18 -7.74
N GLN A 16 -9.15 9.63 -6.80
CA GLN A 16 -9.04 9.26 -5.39
C GLN A 16 -9.29 7.76 -5.20
N LEU A 17 -10.32 7.22 -5.83
CA LEU A 17 -10.63 5.79 -5.77
C LEU A 17 -9.50 4.94 -6.35
N LYS A 18 -8.92 5.36 -7.49
CA LYS A 18 -7.75 4.69 -8.10
C LYS A 18 -6.54 4.71 -7.16
N ARG A 19 -6.28 5.84 -6.49
CA ARG A 19 -5.20 5.96 -5.49
C ARG A 19 -5.44 5.04 -4.29
N LYS A 20 -6.66 5.02 -3.75
CA LYS A 20 -7.05 4.15 -2.63
C LYS A 20 -6.80 2.68 -2.96
N LYS A 21 -7.36 2.20 -4.08
CA LYS A 21 -7.19 0.80 -4.53
C LYS A 21 -5.73 0.42 -4.74
N ARG A 22 -4.91 1.33 -5.28
CA ARG A 22 -3.46 1.09 -5.42
C ARG A 22 -2.79 0.97 -4.06
N ASN A 23 -3.09 1.88 -3.12
CA ASN A 23 -2.50 1.86 -1.78
C ASN A 23 -2.87 0.58 -1.02
N GLU A 24 -4.13 0.14 -1.08
CA GLU A 24 -4.59 -1.13 -0.49
C GLU A 24 -3.80 -2.32 -1.06
N LYS A 25 -3.59 -2.36 -2.38
CA LYS A 25 -2.77 -3.41 -3.02
C LYS A 25 -1.31 -3.37 -2.57
N ILE A 26 -0.71 -2.18 -2.46
CA ILE A 26 0.67 -2.01 -1.96
C ILE A 26 0.79 -2.56 -0.53
N VAL A 27 -0.17 -2.25 0.35
CA VAL A 27 -0.19 -2.74 1.73
C VAL A 27 -0.31 -4.26 1.77
N ALA A 28 -1.23 -4.83 0.98
CA ALA A 28 -1.40 -6.28 0.91
C ALA A 28 -0.13 -6.99 0.41
N ASP A 29 0.46 -6.50 -0.67
CA ASP A 29 1.70 -7.03 -1.23
C ASP A 29 2.87 -6.94 -0.24
N TYR A 30 3.02 -5.81 0.47
CA TYR A 30 4.05 -5.65 1.50
C TYR A 30 3.90 -6.67 2.63
N LYS A 31 2.67 -6.89 3.12
CA LYS A 31 2.40 -7.88 4.18
C LYS A 31 2.72 -9.30 3.72
N MET A 32 2.40 -9.65 2.47
CA MET A 32 2.77 -10.94 1.88
C MET A 32 4.30 -11.11 1.79
N LEU A 33 5.01 -10.12 1.24
CA LEU A 33 6.48 -10.16 1.14
C LEU A 33 7.15 -10.27 2.51
N ARG A 34 6.65 -9.54 3.51
CA ARG A 34 7.16 -9.62 4.89
C ARG A 34 6.92 -11.00 5.51
N LYS A 35 5.75 -11.59 5.27
CA LYS A 35 5.42 -12.95 5.73
C LYS A 35 6.30 -14.01 5.07
N GLU A 36 6.52 -13.92 3.75
CA GLU A 36 7.32 -14.86 2.99
C GLU A 36 8.82 -14.79 3.34
N ALA A 37 9.36 -13.58 3.50
CA ALA A 37 10.78 -13.40 3.80
C ALA A 37 11.14 -13.63 5.28
N GLY A 38 10.17 -13.48 6.20
CA GLY A 38 10.37 -13.67 7.63
C GLY A 38 11.54 -12.84 8.18
N LYS A 39 12.52 -13.51 8.80
CA LYS A 39 13.71 -12.85 9.38
C LYS A 39 14.66 -12.23 8.36
N ALA A 40 14.60 -12.66 7.09
CA ALA A 40 15.44 -12.12 6.02
C ALA A 40 14.85 -10.86 5.35
N PHE A 41 13.71 -10.37 5.85
CA PHE A 41 13.02 -9.25 5.23
C PHE A 41 13.83 -7.95 5.28
N LYS A 42 14.06 -7.36 4.10
CA LYS A 42 14.74 -6.06 3.95
C LYS A 42 13.75 -5.03 3.45
N GLU A 43 13.34 -4.12 4.32
CA GLU A 43 12.32 -3.12 4.03
C GLU A 43 12.65 -2.24 2.82
N TRP A 44 13.88 -1.74 2.76
CA TRP A 44 14.30 -0.86 1.66
C TRP A 44 14.27 -1.56 0.28
N SER A 45 14.61 -2.85 0.26
CA SER A 45 14.49 -3.69 -0.93
C SER A 45 13.04 -3.93 -1.31
N ALA A 46 12.17 -4.18 -0.32
CA ALA A 46 10.73 -4.36 -0.52
C ALA A 46 10.10 -3.08 -1.10
N TYR A 47 10.43 -1.89 -0.57
CA TYR A 47 9.93 -0.62 -1.13
C TYR A 47 10.37 -0.44 -2.58
N GLY A 48 11.61 -0.83 -2.92
CA GLY A 48 12.11 -0.84 -4.29
C GLY A 48 11.30 -1.71 -5.23
N SER A 49 11.06 -2.95 -4.83
CA SER A 49 10.30 -3.91 -5.63
C SER A 49 8.84 -3.49 -5.79
N LEU A 50 8.20 -3.04 -4.72
CA LEU A 50 6.82 -2.55 -4.75
C LEU A 50 6.68 -1.26 -5.56
N GLY A 51 7.65 -0.35 -5.47
CA GLY A 51 7.66 0.88 -6.24
C GLY A 51 7.69 0.61 -7.74
N ARG A 52 8.56 -0.30 -8.19
CA ARG A 52 8.59 -0.75 -9.59
C ARG A 52 7.28 -1.42 -10.01
N LYS A 53 6.72 -2.31 -9.19
CA LYS A 53 5.47 -3.02 -9.49
C LYS A 53 4.27 -2.08 -9.64
N HIS A 54 4.18 -1.05 -8.80
CA HIS A 54 3.01 -0.16 -8.72
C HIS A 54 3.23 1.21 -9.39
N GLY A 55 4.38 1.41 -10.06
CA GLY A 55 4.70 2.63 -10.79
C GLY A 55 4.86 3.86 -9.90
N ILE A 56 5.44 3.70 -8.71
CA ILE A 56 5.71 4.81 -7.77
C ILE A 56 7.13 4.74 -7.21
N SER A 57 7.61 5.85 -6.65
CA SER A 57 8.92 5.89 -6.00
C SER A 57 8.94 5.05 -4.73
N ARG A 58 10.16 4.67 -4.29
CA ARG A 58 10.38 4.00 -2.99
C ARG A 58 9.80 4.81 -1.84
N GLN A 59 10.08 6.11 -1.83
CA GLN A 59 9.57 7.06 -0.83
C GLN A 59 8.04 7.12 -0.85
N GLY A 60 7.43 7.01 -2.04
CA GLY A 60 5.98 6.91 -2.18
C GLY A 60 5.41 5.66 -1.53
N VAL A 61 6.07 4.50 -1.69
CA VAL A 61 5.69 3.26 -0.99
C VAL A 61 5.82 3.44 0.52
N GLN A 62 6.96 3.94 1.00
CA GLN A 62 7.19 4.17 2.43
C GLN A 62 6.13 5.10 3.02
N PHE A 63 5.81 6.21 2.35
CA PHE A 63 4.79 7.15 2.78
C PHE A 63 3.41 6.48 2.90
N ILE A 64 3.03 5.67 1.91
CA ILE A 64 1.75 4.93 1.94
C ILE A 64 1.74 3.98 3.14
N LEU A 65 2.79 3.19 3.33
CA LEU A 65 2.85 2.22 4.43
C LEU A 65 2.79 2.89 5.81
N ARG A 66 3.45 4.05 5.99
CA ARG A 66 3.34 4.86 7.22
C ARG A 66 1.93 5.39 7.43
N LYS A 67 1.35 5.98 6.39
CA LYS A 67 0.00 6.55 6.45
C LYS A 67 -1.05 5.51 6.83
N GLU A 68 -0.87 4.27 6.35
CA GLU A 68 -1.75 3.14 6.63
C GLU A 68 -1.36 2.40 7.93
N GLY A 69 -0.40 2.91 8.71
CA GLY A 69 0.01 2.36 10.01
C GLY A 69 0.68 0.99 9.93
N VAL A 70 1.25 0.63 8.78
CA VAL A 70 1.90 -0.67 8.56
C VAL A 70 3.34 -0.68 9.08
N ILE A 71 3.99 0.49 9.04
CA ILE A 71 5.36 0.73 9.49
C ILE A 71 5.42 2.08 10.23
N GLU A 72 6.49 2.30 11.02
CA GLU A 72 6.74 3.55 11.75
C GLU A 72 7.49 4.61 10.92
#